data_AF-A0A3C1DSS1-F1
#
_entry.id   AF-A0A3C1DSS1-F1
#
_cell.length_a   1.000
_cell.length_b   1.000
_cell.length_c   1.000
_cell.angle_alpha   90.00
_cell.angle_beta   90.00
_cell.angle_gamma   90.00
#
_symmetry.space_group_name_H-M   'P 1'
#
loop_
_entity.id
_entity.type
_entity.pdbx_description
1 polymer ?
#
loop_
_entity_poly.entity_id
_entity_poly.type
_entity_poly.pdbx_seq_one_letter_code
_entity_poly.pdbx_strand_id
1 'polypeptide(L)'
;MTMTGLSAVAAAPLRPATPWGIRRWASIAIGLLVLYTAAAIINATAALTIALVIVAGCLTAVVVSIRRFRPEHPAAWWMLTAGMALQAAGGAAWGILHVPVYADQRAGWPNALHFLGYGCLAAGALLLLGRRRFQEDPAEALDTLILTAAVGVAGWGLVLRPLGLTINLDPGTTALITLYPLVAIATVGCAAQLWFSSDGKSNTSMRLVVAALGWLIVGTVYQSAQALADGQTWGNSWSVLLRLPFFLLMAMAALHPSMATTSVISVPSQPTPWWRLALLTTLAAIAPLG
;
A
#
# COMPACT_ATOMS: atom_id res chain seq x y z
N MET A 1 -45.09 -29.39 -24.16
CA MET A 1 -43.75 -29.07 -24.68
C MET A 1 -42.90 -28.61 -23.52
N THR A 2 -41.98 -29.48 -23.11
CA THR A 2 -41.21 -29.45 -21.86
C THR A 2 -39.97 -28.57 -21.98
N MET A 3 -39.76 -27.72 -20.97
CA MET A 3 -38.57 -26.88 -20.79
C MET A 3 -37.34 -27.76 -20.55
N THR A 4 -36.33 -27.66 -21.41
CA THR A 4 -35.02 -28.28 -21.25
C THR A 4 -34.17 -27.48 -20.27
N GLY A 5 -33.80 -28.13 -19.17
CA GLY A 5 -32.98 -27.57 -18.10
C GLY A 5 -31.54 -27.28 -18.53
N LEU A 6 -31.10 -26.05 -18.26
CA LEU A 6 -29.69 -25.68 -18.18
C LEU A 6 -29.20 -26.08 -16.79
N SER A 7 -28.43 -27.16 -16.73
CA SER A 7 -27.66 -27.54 -15.55
C SER A 7 -26.59 -26.48 -15.28
N ALA A 8 -26.81 -25.67 -14.25
CA ALA A 8 -25.78 -24.81 -13.70
C ALA A 8 -24.63 -25.70 -13.21
N VAL A 9 -23.49 -25.64 -13.91
CA VAL A 9 -22.23 -26.22 -13.43
C VAL A 9 -21.86 -25.45 -12.16
N ALA A 10 -22.20 -26.02 -11.00
CA ALA A 10 -21.81 -25.48 -9.71
C ALA A 10 -20.29 -25.41 -9.64
N ALA A 11 -19.74 -24.21 -9.63
CA ALA A 11 -18.32 -23.99 -9.39
C ALA A 11 -17.93 -24.64 -8.07
N ALA A 12 -16.96 -25.56 -8.10
CA ALA A 12 -16.49 -26.24 -6.91
C ALA A 12 -16.04 -25.20 -5.85
N PRO A 13 -16.47 -25.30 -4.59
CA PRO A 13 -16.08 -24.35 -3.56
C PRO A 13 -14.57 -24.38 -3.39
N LEU A 14 -13.93 -23.22 -3.51
CA LEU A 14 -12.51 -23.04 -3.21
C LEU A 14 -12.26 -23.53 -1.79
N ARG A 15 -11.40 -24.55 -1.63
CA ARG A 15 -11.04 -25.07 -0.31
C ARG A 15 -10.47 -23.90 0.52
N PRO A 16 -10.98 -23.66 1.75
CA PRO A 16 -10.43 -22.62 2.60
C PRO A 16 -8.94 -22.93 2.81
N ALA A 17 -8.10 -21.92 2.61
CA ALA A 17 -6.67 -22.05 2.82
C ALA A 17 -6.44 -22.51 4.26
N THR A 18 -5.80 -23.66 4.43
CA THR A 18 -5.50 -24.16 5.77
C THR A 18 -4.62 -23.14 6.50
N PRO A 19 -4.87 -22.84 7.78
CA PRO A 19 -4.11 -21.84 8.56
C PRO A 19 -2.60 -22.09 8.61
N TRP A 20 -2.17 -23.31 8.25
CA TRP A 20 -0.79 -23.72 8.08
C TRP A 20 -0.05 -23.03 6.92
N GLY A 21 -0.76 -22.55 5.89
CA GLY A 21 -0.15 -21.86 4.76
C GLY A 21 0.35 -20.47 5.12
N ILE A 22 -0.46 -19.67 5.81
CA ILE A 22 -0.11 -18.27 6.12
C ILE A 22 1.00 -18.17 7.17
N ARG A 23 1.04 -19.10 8.14
CA ARG A 23 2.12 -19.16 9.14
C ARG A 23 3.47 -19.45 8.48
N ARG A 24 3.52 -20.35 7.49
CA ARG A 24 4.74 -20.63 6.73
C ARG A 24 5.24 -19.40 5.98
N TRP A 25 4.36 -18.69 5.28
CA TRP A 25 4.71 -17.46 4.58
C TRP A 25 5.20 -16.36 5.53
N ALA A 26 4.54 -16.20 6.68
CA ALA A 26 4.97 -15.26 7.72
C ALA A 26 6.37 -15.61 8.26
N SER A 27 6.65 -16.90 8.52
CA SER A 27 8.00 -17.34 8.94
C SER A 27 9.07 -17.04 7.89
N ILE A 28 8.76 -17.25 6.59
CA ILE A 28 9.69 -16.89 5.49
C ILE A 28 9.92 -15.38 5.47
N ALA A 29 8.86 -14.57 5.54
CA ALA A 29 8.97 -13.12 5.57
C ALA A 29 9.82 -12.62 6.75
N ILE A 30 9.61 -13.16 7.95
CA ILE A 30 10.43 -12.85 9.12
C ILE A 30 11.90 -13.27 8.90
N GLY A 31 12.14 -14.47 8.36
CA GLY A 31 13.49 -14.94 8.05
C GLY A 31 14.23 -14.03 7.06
N LEU A 32 13.53 -13.54 6.02
CA LEU A 32 14.09 -12.59 5.06
C LEU A 32 14.40 -11.22 5.68
N LEU A 33 13.55 -10.74 6.59
CA LEU A 33 13.81 -9.51 7.34
C LEU A 33 15.02 -9.65 8.28
N VAL A 34 15.14 -10.78 8.99
CA VAL A 34 16.29 -11.08 9.85
C VAL A 34 17.59 -11.20 9.02
N LEU A 35 17.52 -11.84 7.86
CA LEU A 35 18.65 -11.93 6.95
C LEU A 35 19.11 -10.54 6.46
N TYR A 36 18.15 -9.69 6.10
CA TYR A 36 18.45 -8.31 5.71
C TYR A 36 19.08 -7.52 6.87
N THR A 37 18.52 -7.60 8.09
CA THR A 37 19.06 -6.84 9.24
C THR A 37 20.47 -7.31 9.61
N ALA A 38 20.73 -8.62 9.59
CA ALA A 38 22.07 -9.15 9.81
C ALA A 38 23.08 -8.59 8.79
N ALA A 39 22.71 -8.57 7.50
CA ALA A 39 23.56 -8.00 6.47
C ALA A 39 23.74 -6.48 6.62
N ALA A 40 22.69 -5.74 7.01
CA ALA A 40 22.75 -4.30 7.25
C ALA A 40 23.71 -3.91 8.39
N ILE A 41 23.87 -4.78 9.39
CA ILE A 41 24.84 -4.58 10.49
C ILE A 41 26.28 -4.80 10.00
N ILE A 42 26.49 -5.75 9.09
CA ILE A 42 27.83 -6.13 8.63
C ILE A 42 28.32 -5.22 7.51
N ASN A 43 27.51 -5.02 6.46
CA ASN A 43 27.92 -4.36 5.23
C ASN A 43 26.71 -3.80 4.45
N ALA A 44 26.73 -2.50 4.17
CA ALA A 44 25.65 -1.81 3.46
C ALA A 44 25.41 -2.35 2.03
N THR A 45 26.46 -2.69 1.29
CA THR A 45 26.37 -3.27 -0.05
C THR A 45 25.73 -4.67 -0.02
N ALA A 46 26.10 -5.49 0.97
CA ALA A 46 25.49 -6.81 1.15
C ALA A 46 23.99 -6.67 1.47
N ALA A 47 23.63 -5.75 2.36
CA ALA A 47 22.25 -5.47 2.71
C ALA A 47 21.42 -5.00 1.50
N LEU A 48 21.96 -4.07 0.70
CA LEU A 48 21.32 -3.59 -0.51
C LEU A 48 21.11 -4.72 -1.53
N THR A 49 22.11 -5.58 -1.72
CA THR A 49 22.01 -6.75 -2.61
C THR A 49 20.91 -7.70 -2.17
N ILE A 50 20.84 -8.01 -0.86
CA ILE A 50 19.79 -8.87 -0.30
C ILE A 50 18.42 -8.23 -0.46
N ALA A 51 18.28 -6.93 -0.20
CA ALA A 51 17.00 -6.23 -0.40
C ALA A 51 16.52 -6.32 -1.86
N LEU A 52 17.42 -6.13 -2.84
CA LEU A 52 17.07 -6.23 -4.26
C LEU A 52 16.63 -7.64 -4.63
N VAL A 53 17.33 -8.68 -4.13
CA VAL A 53 16.95 -10.07 -4.36
C VAL A 53 15.58 -10.38 -3.76
N ILE A 54 15.30 -9.91 -2.54
CA ILE A 54 13.98 -10.07 -1.89
C ILE A 54 12.90 -9.39 -2.73
N VAL A 55 13.12 -8.13 -3.13
CA VAL A 55 12.13 -7.36 -3.90
C VAL A 55 11.87 -7.98 -5.27
N ALA A 56 12.91 -8.44 -5.97
CA ALA A 56 12.77 -9.17 -7.23
C ALA A 56 12.03 -10.50 -7.05
N GLY A 57 12.30 -11.23 -5.96
CA GLY A 57 11.57 -12.43 -5.57
C GLY A 57 10.08 -12.16 -5.31
N CYS A 58 9.76 -11.06 -4.62
CA CYS A 58 8.38 -10.65 -4.38
C CYS A 58 7.65 -10.29 -5.68
N LEU A 59 8.27 -9.49 -6.56
CA LEU A 59 7.69 -9.11 -7.85
C LEU A 59 7.44 -10.33 -8.74
N THR A 60 8.42 -11.23 -8.83
CA THR A 60 8.28 -12.48 -9.61
C THR A 60 7.20 -13.38 -9.01
N ALA A 61 7.12 -13.51 -7.69
CA ALA A 61 6.05 -14.25 -7.03
C ALA A 61 4.66 -13.70 -7.38
N VAL A 62 4.48 -12.37 -7.34
CA VAL A 62 3.21 -11.73 -7.71
C VAL A 62 2.86 -12.02 -9.18
N VAL A 63 3.80 -11.83 -10.11
CA VAL A 63 3.58 -12.09 -11.54
C VAL A 63 3.22 -13.55 -11.81
N VAL A 64 3.93 -14.49 -11.19
CA VAL A 64 3.66 -15.93 -11.29
C VAL A 64 2.28 -16.25 -10.73
N SER A 65 1.92 -15.69 -9.57
CA SER A 65 0.61 -15.84 -8.95
C SER A 65 -0.52 -15.33 -9.83
N ILE A 66 -0.38 -14.15 -10.47
CA ILE A 66 -1.38 -13.63 -11.42
C ILE A 66 -1.61 -14.63 -12.56
N ARG A 67 -0.53 -15.17 -13.12
CA ARG A 67 -0.62 -16.15 -14.22
C ARG A 67 -1.19 -17.49 -13.77
N ARG A 68 -0.88 -17.93 -12.55
CA ARG A 68 -1.29 -19.22 -11.99
C ARG A 68 -2.73 -19.23 -11.52
N PHE A 69 -3.13 -18.24 -10.72
CA PHE A 69 -4.44 -18.19 -10.08
C PHE A 69 -5.51 -17.49 -10.93
N ARG A 70 -5.11 -16.72 -11.96
CA ARG A 70 -6.01 -16.01 -12.88
C ARG A 70 -7.13 -15.26 -12.14
N PRO A 71 -6.79 -14.19 -11.40
CA PRO A 71 -7.74 -13.49 -10.56
C PRO A 71 -8.86 -12.85 -11.39
N GLU A 72 -10.04 -12.71 -10.81
CA GLU A 72 -11.21 -12.07 -11.46
C GLU A 72 -10.90 -10.66 -12.01
N HIS A 73 -10.08 -9.89 -11.31
CA HIS A 73 -9.64 -8.55 -11.72
C HIS A 73 -8.13 -8.51 -12.00
N PRO A 74 -7.65 -9.06 -13.14
CA PRO A 74 -6.21 -9.14 -13.41
C PRO A 74 -5.59 -7.77 -13.62
N ALA A 75 -6.33 -6.80 -14.18
CA ALA A 75 -5.87 -5.43 -14.36
C ALA A 75 -5.49 -4.77 -13.03
N ALA A 76 -6.24 -5.04 -11.95
CA ALA A 76 -5.99 -4.49 -10.64
C ALA A 76 -4.63 -4.99 -10.08
N TRP A 77 -4.40 -6.30 -10.18
CA TRP A 77 -3.14 -6.92 -9.75
C TRP A 77 -1.93 -6.48 -10.60
N TRP A 78 -2.11 -6.30 -11.91
CA TRP A 78 -1.05 -5.73 -12.76
C TRP A 78 -0.72 -4.29 -12.36
N MET A 79 -1.72 -3.47 -12.04
CA MET A 79 -1.49 -2.10 -11.60
C MET A 79 -0.79 -2.04 -10.23
N LEU A 80 -1.17 -2.91 -9.28
CA LEU A 80 -0.45 -3.07 -8.02
C LEU A 80 1.00 -3.49 -8.24
N THR A 81 1.24 -4.45 -9.14
CA THR A 81 2.59 -4.95 -9.47
C THR A 81 3.45 -3.85 -10.12
N ALA A 82 2.87 -3.08 -11.04
CA ALA A 82 3.54 -1.93 -11.65
C ALA A 82 3.93 -0.89 -10.59
N GLY A 83 3.03 -0.61 -9.65
CA GLY A 83 3.30 0.27 -8.52
C GLY A 83 4.46 -0.22 -7.65
N MET A 84 4.49 -1.52 -7.32
CA MET A 84 5.62 -2.13 -6.62
C MET A 84 6.93 -1.98 -7.39
N ALA A 85 6.93 -2.24 -8.70
CA ALA A 85 8.14 -2.16 -9.54
C ALA A 85 8.68 -0.72 -9.62
N LEU A 86 7.80 0.27 -9.73
CA LEU A 86 8.16 1.68 -9.72
C LEU A 86 8.75 2.12 -8.36
N GLN A 87 8.15 1.69 -7.25
CA GLN A 87 8.70 1.92 -5.91
C GLN A 87 10.09 1.28 -5.74
N ALA A 88 10.27 0.07 -6.27
CA ALA A 88 11.56 -0.63 -6.24
C ALA A 88 12.62 0.08 -7.08
N ALA A 89 12.27 0.52 -8.28
CA ALA A 89 13.16 1.24 -9.18
C ALA A 89 13.60 2.59 -8.60
N GLY A 90 12.68 3.35 -7.99
CA GLY A 90 13.01 4.59 -7.29
C GLY A 90 13.98 4.37 -6.12
N GLY A 91 13.71 3.35 -5.29
CA GLY A 91 14.59 2.97 -4.18
C GLY A 91 15.98 2.51 -4.64
N ALA A 92 16.05 1.75 -5.74
CA ALA A 92 17.31 1.31 -6.33
C ALA A 92 18.10 2.49 -6.92
N ALA A 93 17.43 3.47 -7.52
CA ALA A 93 18.09 4.67 -8.01
C ALA A 93 18.72 5.50 -6.89
N TRP A 94 18.08 5.59 -5.72
CA TRP A 94 18.70 6.21 -4.55
C TRP A 94 19.84 5.38 -3.97
N GLY A 95 19.64 4.07 -3.78
CA GLY A 95 20.61 3.22 -3.08
C GLY A 95 21.82 2.77 -3.92
N ILE A 96 21.66 2.53 -5.22
CA ILE A 96 22.72 2.02 -6.11
C ILE A 96 23.35 3.17 -6.88
N LEU A 97 22.52 3.98 -7.53
CA LEU A 97 22.99 5.03 -8.41
C LEU A 97 23.38 6.30 -7.64
N HIS A 98 23.18 6.32 -6.32
CA HIS A 98 23.46 7.45 -5.44
C HIS A 98 22.86 8.75 -5.99
N VAL A 99 21.73 8.64 -6.70
CA VAL A 99 21.07 9.81 -7.28
C VAL A 99 20.58 10.67 -6.13
N PRO A 100 21.02 11.93 -6.03
CA PRO A 100 20.59 12.79 -4.95
C PRO A 100 19.08 13.00 -5.06
N VAL A 101 18.40 13.00 -3.91
CA VAL A 101 16.96 13.21 -3.87
C VAL A 101 16.60 14.61 -4.33
N TYR A 102 17.47 15.56 -4.01
CA TYR A 102 17.45 16.91 -4.53
C TYR A 102 18.81 17.23 -5.14
N ALA A 103 18.83 17.65 -6.39
CA ALA A 103 20.00 18.25 -7.03
C ALA A 103 19.65 19.72 -7.33
N ASP A 104 20.48 20.66 -6.88
CA ASP A 104 20.27 22.09 -7.14
C ASP A 104 18.85 22.59 -6.77
N GLN A 105 18.36 22.17 -5.59
CA GLN A 105 17.00 22.46 -5.08
C GLN A 105 15.85 21.88 -5.92
N ARG A 106 16.14 21.02 -6.92
CA ARG A 106 15.16 20.32 -7.76
C ARG A 106 15.03 18.86 -7.36
N ALA A 107 13.79 18.36 -7.35
CA ALA A 107 13.53 16.95 -7.14
C ALA A 107 14.21 16.08 -8.21
N GLY A 108 15.02 15.13 -7.77
CA GLY A 108 15.63 14.14 -8.66
C GLY A 108 14.58 13.26 -9.33
N TRP A 109 14.89 12.75 -10.52
CA TRP A 109 14.01 11.88 -11.31
C TRP A 109 13.44 10.65 -10.58
N PRO A 110 14.10 10.01 -9.58
CA PRO A 110 13.51 8.88 -8.86
C PRO A 110 12.21 9.24 -8.12
N ASN A 111 12.00 10.53 -7.82
CA ASN A 111 10.76 10.99 -7.21
C ASN A 111 9.56 10.76 -8.14
N ALA A 112 9.72 10.97 -9.44
CA ALA A 112 8.65 10.73 -10.42
C ALA A 112 8.23 9.25 -10.45
N LEU A 113 9.19 8.32 -10.29
CA LEU A 113 8.90 6.89 -10.19
C LEU A 113 8.05 6.57 -8.96
N HIS A 114 8.41 7.12 -7.80
CA HIS A 114 7.64 6.91 -6.59
C HIS A 114 6.22 7.47 -6.71
N PHE A 115 6.07 8.69 -7.26
CA PHE A 115 4.76 9.28 -7.54
C PHE A 115 3.89 8.42 -8.43
N LEU A 116 4.42 8.01 -9.57
CA LEU A 116 3.72 7.13 -10.50
C LEU A 116 3.41 5.78 -9.83
N GLY A 117 4.33 5.29 -9.00
CA GLY A 117 4.19 4.06 -8.23
C GLY A 117 2.98 4.10 -7.29
N TYR A 118 2.83 5.15 -6.49
CA TYR A 118 1.64 5.32 -5.66
C TYR A 118 0.37 5.47 -6.49
N GLY A 119 0.41 6.19 -7.62
CA GLY A 119 -0.74 6.30 -8.53
C GLY A 119 -1.20 4.94 -9.04
N CYS A 120 -0.27 4.08 -9.45
CA CYS A 120 -0.54 2.70 -9.83
C CYS A 120 -1.09 1.86 -8.66
N LEU A 121 -0.53 2.01 -7.46
CA LEU A 121 -1.02 1.29 -6.27
C LEU A 121 -2.47 1.69 -5.91
N ALA A 122 -2.75 2.99 -5.90
CA ALA A 122 -4.09 3.52 -5.66
C ALA A 122 -5.08 3.06 -6.73
N ALA A 123 -4.71 3.16 -8.01
CA ALA A 123 -5.53 2.68 -9.12
C ALA A 123 -5.80 1.17 -9.02
N GLY A 124 -4.79 0.36 -8.67
CA GLY A 124 -4.95 -1.07 -8.44
C GLY A 124 -5.93 -1.38 -7.29
N ALA A 125 -5.80 -0.67 -6.16
CA ALA A 125 -6.72 -0.82 -5.04
C ALA A 125 -8.17 -0.42 -5.40
N LEU A 126 -8.36 0.67 -6.16
CA LEU A 126 -9.67 1.10 -6.64
C LEU A 126 -10.28 0.10 -7.63
N LEU A 127 -9.46 -0.50 -8.49
CA LEU A 127 -9.91 -1.55 -9.41
C LEU A 127 -10.34 -2.82 -8.67
N LEU A 128 -9.69 -3.17 -7.56
CA LEU A 128 -10.14 -4.25 -6.67
C LEU A 128 -11.47 -3.95 -5.99
N LEU A 129 -11.78 -2.67 -5.76
CA LEU A 129 -13.04 -2.23 -5.16
C LEU A 129 -14.24 -2.36 -6.12
N GLY A 130 -13.99 -2.26 -7.42
CA GLY A 130 -15.02 -2.32 -8.46
C GLY A 130 -15.83 -1.02 -8.60
N ARG A 131 -16.37 -0.78 -9.81
CA ARG A 131 -17.08 0.47 -10.17
C ARG A 131 -18.44 0.67 -9.49
N ARG A 132 -19.04 -0.35 -8.87
CA ARG A 132 -20.46 -0.31 -8.43
C ARG A 132 -20.68 0.06 -6.95
N ARG A 133 -19.68 -0.13 -6.07
CA ARG A 133 -19.89 -0.04 -4.61
C ARG A 133 -20.07 1.37 -4.04
N PHE A 134 -19.46 2.40 -4.65
CA PHE A 134 -19.61 3.78 -4.18
C PHE A 134 -21.05 4.30 -4.20
N GLN A 135 -21.90 3.70 -5.04
CA GLN A 135 -23.33 4.02 -5.12
C GLN A 135 -24.20 3.13 -4.22
N GLU A 136 -23.71 1.96 -3.83
CA GLU A 136 -24.50 0.94 -3.11
C GLU A 136 -24.41 1.10 -1.58
N ASP A 137 -23.29 1.61 -1.04
CA ASP A 137 -23.13 1.84 0.41
C ASP A 137 -22.44 3.17 0.74
N PRO A 138 -23.20 4.27 0.86
CA PRO A 138 -22.65 5.58 1.22
C PRO A 138 -22.06 5.63 2.64
N ALA A 139 -22.42 4.69 3.52
CA ALA A 139 -21.89 4.65 4.88
C ALA A 139 -20.44 4.12 4.91
N GLU A 140 -20.05 3.20 4.04
CA GLU A 140 -18.65 2.77 3.85
C GLU A 140 -17.80 3.87 3.18
N ALA A 141 -18.38 4.58 2.20
CA ALA A 141 -17.73 5.71 1.54
C ALA A 141 -17.41 6.83 2.53
N LEU A 142 -18.34 7.13 3.45
CA LEU A 142 -18.15 8.13 4.51
C LEU A 142 -17.03 7.72 5.48
N ASP A 143 -16.97 6.47 5.95
CA ASP A 143 -15.92 6.00 6.86
C ASP A 143 -14.54 6.10 6.25
N THR A 144 -14.45 5.78 4.96
CA THR A 144 -13.22 6.01 4.22
C THR A 144 -12.87 7.48 4.22
N LEU A 145 -13.82 8.34 3.84
CA LEU A 145 -13.56 9.77 3.73
C LEU A 145 -13.08 10.33 5.06
N ILE A 146 -13.70 9.91 6.16
CA ILE A 146 -13.31 10.25 7.54
C ILE A 146 -11.89 9.79 7.83
N LEU A 147 -11.55 8.51 7.57
CA LEU A 147 -10.21 7.99 7.84
C LEU A 147 -9.15 8.67 6.96
N THR A 148 -9.45 8.87 5.68
CA THR A 148 -8.58 9.56 4.71
C THR A 148 -8.37 11.00 5.13
N ALA A 149 -9.42 11.69 5.57
CA ALA A 149 -9.34 13.05 6.09
C ALA A 149 -8.52 13.12 7.39
N ALA A 150 -8.71 12.17 8.32
CA ALA A 150 -7.95 12.12 9.57
C ALA A 150 -6.45 11.95 9.32
N VAL A 151 -6.08 10.99 8.47
CA VAL A 151 -4.69 10.77 8.06
C VAL A 151 -4.17 11.94 7.23
N GLY A 152 -5.04 12.57 6.44
CA GLY A 152 -4.81 13.80 5.70
C GLY A 152 -4.36 14.96 6.57
N VAL A 153 -5.19 15.29 7.57
CA VAL A 153 -4.96 16.38 8.52
C VAL A 153 -3.74 16.10 9.38
N ALA A 154 -3.58 14.86 9.88
CA ALA A 154 -2.40 14.46 10.63
C ALA A 154 -1.11 14.57 9.80
N GLY A 155 -1.13 14.11 8.54
CA GLY A 155 -0.01 14.21 7.62
C GLY A 155 0.33 15.66 7.28
N TRP A 156 -0.67 16.52 7.12
CA TRP A 156 -0.47 17.95 6.87
C TRP A 156 0.24 18.64 8.05
N GLY A 157 -0.30 18.50 9.26
CA GLY A 157 0.23 19.17 10.45
C GLY A 157 1.61 18.68 10.89
N LEU A 158 1.86 17.36 10.78
CA LEU A 158 3.08 16.74 11.31
C LEU A 158 4.24 16.68 10.31
N VAL A 159 3.95 16.69 8.99
CA VAL A 159 4.96 16.47 7.96
C VAL A 159 5.07 17.68 7.04
N LEU A 160 3.95 18.15 6.47
CA LEU A 160 3.99 19.20 5.45
C LEU A 160 4.29 20.59 6.01
N ARG A 161 3.65 20.96 7.13
CA ARG A 161 3.87 22.26 7.78
C ARG A 161 5.33 22.46 8.23
N PRO A 162 5.99 21.49 8.91
CA PRO A 162 7.40 21.63 9.26
C PRO A 162 8.35 21.67 8.05
N LEU A 163 8.11 20.85 7.02
CA LEU A 163 8.93 20.81 5.80
C LEU A 163 8.89 22.13 5.03
N GLY A 164 7.71 22.76 4.90
CA GLY A 164 7.56 24.03 4.21
C GLY A 164 8.19 25.24 4.92
N LEU A 165 8.44 25.14 6.23
CA LEU A 165 9.02 26.21 7.04
C LEU A 165 10.56 26.15 7.13
N THR A 166 11.15 24.98 6.87
CA THR A 166 12.57 24.72 7.14
C THR A 166 13.44 24.66 5.87
N ILE A 167 12.85 24.47 4.69
CA ILE A 167 13.61 24.24 3.46
C ILE A 167 13.20 25.27 2.39
N ASN A 168 14.12 26.16 2.01
CA ASN A 168 13.96 27.07 0.86
C ASN A 168 14.13 26.27 -0.43
N LEU A 169 13.02 25.78 -0.97
CA LEU A 169 12.98 24.93 -2.17
C LEU A 169 12.37 25.67 -3.35
N ASP A 170 12.79 25.31 -4.57
CA ASP A 170 12.09 25.68 -5.80
C ASP A 170 10.58 25.36 -5.65
N PRO A 171 9.67 26.26 -6.07
CA PRO A 171 8.24 26.00 -6.15
C PRO A 171 7.86 24.61 -6.69
N GLY A 172 8.58 24.11 -7.71
CA GLY A 172 8.34 22.77 -8.26
C GLY A 172 8.63 21.64 -7.27
N THR A 173 9.72 21.76 -6.51
CA THR A 173 10.10 20.81 -5.46
C THR A 173 9.19 20.91 -4.26
N THR A 174 8.78 22.12 -3.86
CA THR A 174 7.79 22.34 -2.80
C THR A 174 6.45 21.67 -3.15
N ALA A 175 6.00 21.80 -4.40
CA ALA A 175 4.79 21.12 -4.87
C ALA A 175 4.94 19.59 -4.83
N LEU A 176 6.08 19.05 -5.26
CA LEU A 176 6.37 17.61 -5.19
C LEU A 176 6.41 17.10 -3.74
N ILE A 177 7.07 17.78 -2.81
CA ILE A 177 7.08 17.39 -1.39
C ILE A 177 5.67 17.47 -0.80
N THR A 178 4.86 18.44 -1.22
CA THR A 178 3.47 18.59 -0.79
C THR A 178 2.57 17.47 -1.31
N LEU A 179 2.78 17.07 -2.56
CA LEU A 179 2.02 16.02 -3.22
C LEU A 179 2.32 14.62 -2.66
N TYR A 180 3.53 14.38 -2.13
CA TYR A 180 3.94 13.04 -1.66
C TYR A 180 3.05 12.51 -0.53
N PRO A 181 2.83 13.27 0.56
CA PRO A 181 1.90 12.87 1.61
C PRO A 181 0.47 12.79 1.10
N LEU A 182 0.02 13.71 0.23
CA LEU A 182 -1.34 13.69 -0.31
C LEU A 182 -1.64 12.39 -1.07
N VAL A 183 -0.69 11.96 -1.89
CA VAL A 183 -0.80 10.71 -2.65
C VAL A 183 -0.68 9.48 -1.73
N ALA A 184 0.15 9.55 -0.70
CA ALA A 184 0.20 8.52 0.35
C ALA A 184 -1.13 8.42 1.10
N ILE A 185 -1.71 9.56 1.51
CA ILE A 185 -3.02 9.71 2.17
C ILE A 185 -4.13 9.13 1.28
N ALA A 186 -4.14 9.46 -0.01
CA ALA A 186 -5.08 8.90 -0.97
C ALA A 186 -4.95 7.37 -1.07
N THR A 187 -3.73 6.85 -1.02
CA THR A 187 -3.46 5.40 -1.00
C THR A 187 -4.00 4.76 0.29
N VAL A 188 -3.92 5.45 1.44
CA VAL A 188 -4.55 5.00 2.70
C VAL A 188 -6.06 4.96 2.57
N GLY A 189 -6.65 5.99 1.97
CA GLY A 189 -8.09 6.02 1.71
C GLY A 189 -8.54 4.85 0.86
N CYS A 190 -7.78 4.51 -0.19
CA CYS A 190 -8.06 3.34 -1.01
C CYS A 190 -7.93 2.03 -0.21
N ALA A 191 -6.91 1.91 0.65
CA ALA A 191 -6.73 0.75 1.52
C ALA A 191 -7.85 0.64 2.57
N ALA A 192 -8.31 1.77 3.12
CA ALA A 192 -9.41 1.84 4.06
C ALA A 192 -10.73 1.44 3.42
N GLN A 193 -11.02 1.92 2.20
CA GLN A 193 -12.17 1.45 1.41
C GLN A 193 -12.13 -0.05 1.24
N LEU A 194 -10.97 -0.56 0.83
CA LEU A 194 -10.78 -1.98 0.62
C LEU A 194 -10.98 -2.79 1.90
N TRP A 195 -10.64 -2.22 3.06
CA TRP A 195 -10.87 -2.85 4.37
C TRP A 195 -12.32 -2.82 4.83
N PHE A 196 -13.01 -1.69 4.64
CA PHE A 196 -14.37 -1.54 5.14
C PHE A 196 -15.37 -2.34 4.32
N SER A 197 -15.13 -2.46 3.02
CA SER A 197 -15.83 -3.34 2.09
C SER A 197 -16.02 -4.74 2.67
N SER A 198 -17.27 -5.23 2.65
CA SER A 198 -17.69 -6.57 3.11
C SER A 198 -16.76 -7.71 2.68
N ASP A 199 -16.17 -7.60 1.48
CA ASP A 199 -15.32 -8.63 0.88
C ASP A 199 -13.88 -8.56 1.38
N GLY A 200 -13.44 -7.37 1.79
CA GLY A 200 -12.11 -7.15 2.34
C GLY A 200 -11.90 -7.83 3.69
N LYS A 201 -12.96 -7.94 4.50
CA LYS A 201 -12.92 -8.55 5.83
C LYS A 201 -12.88 -10.09 5.78
N SER A 202 -13.55 -10.69 4.80
CA SER A 202 -13.61 -12.14 4.63
C SER A 202 -12.45 -12.69 3.79
N ASN A 203 -11.90 -11.89 2.87
CA ASN A 203 -10.80 -12.31 1.99
C ASN A 203 -9.42 -12.02 2.60
N THR A 204 -8.69 -13.07 2.97
CA THR A 204 -7.32 -12.97 3.53
C THR A 204 -6.34 -12.23 2.62
N SER A 205 -6.42 -12.42 1.29
CA SER A 205 -5.56 -11.72 0.33
C SER A 205 -5.79 -10.20 0.39
N MET A 206 -7.07 -9.76 0.43
CA MET A 206 -7.41 -8.34 0.54
C MET A 206 -6.92 -7.74 1.85
N ARG A 207 -7.05 -8.45 2.98
CA ARG A 207 -6.48 -8.01 4.26
C ARG A 207 -4.97 -7.81 4.20
N LEU A 208 -4.25 -8.68 3.48
CA LEU A 208 -2.81 -8.55 3.29
C LEU A 208 -2.44 -7.38 2.37
N VAL A 209 -3.24 -7.11 1.33
CA VAL A 209 -3.08 -5.90 0.48
C VAL A 209 -3.26 -4.64 1.32
N VAL A 210 -4.33 -4.57 2.12
CA VAL A 210 -4.58 -3.45 3.04
C VAL A 210 -3.42 -3.29 4.03
N ALA A 211 -2.95 -4.39 4.64
CA ALA A 211 -1.82 -4.35 5.55
C ALA A 211 -0.54 -3.87 4.85
N ALA A 212 -0.28 -4.30 3.62
CA ALA A 212 0.86 -3.86 2.83
C ALA A 212 0.80 -2.35 2.56
N LEU A 213 -0.33 -1.86 2.04
CA LEU A 213 -0.53 -0.44 1.75
C LEU A 213 -0.49 0.42 3.01
N GLY A 214 -1.05 -0.07 4.12
CA GLY A 214 -0.94 0.56 5.44
C GLY A 214 0.51 0.66 5.91
N TRP A 215 1.28 -0.41 5.75
CA TRP A 215 2.69 -0.43 6.13
C TRP A 215 3.55 0.50 5.27
N LEU A 216 3.20 0.66 3.98
CA LEU A 216 3.89 1.59 3.09
C LEU A 216 3.88 3.03 3.61
N ILE A 217 2.81 3.43 4.30
CA ILE A 217 2.69 4.76 4.93
C ILE A 217 3.73 4.93 6.02
N VAL A 218 3.93 3.91 6.87
CA VAL A 218 4.90 3.95 7.97
C VAL A 218 6.31 4.23 7.42
N GLY A 219 6.69 3.54 6.35
CA GLY A 219 7.96 3.80 5.66
C GLY A 219 8.04 5.20 5.05
N THR A 220 6.92 5.74 4.56
CA THR A 220 6.84 7.09 3.99
C THR A 220 6.99 8.16 5.07
N VAL A 221 6.27 8.04 6.18
CA VAL A 221 6.33 8.97 7.33
C VAL A 221 7.73 8.98 7.94
N TYR A 222 8.31 7.79 8.17
CA TYR A 222 9.68 7.69 8.67
C TYR A 222 10.68 8.38 7.73
N GLN A 223 10.54 8.15 6.43
CA GLN A 223 11.43 8.75 5.44
C GLN A 223 11.31 10.28 5.39
N SER A 224 10.09 10.82 5.45
CA SER A 224 9.86 12.26 5.52
C SER A 224 10.42 12.88 6.81
N ALA A 225 10.28 12.18 7.95
CA ALA A 225 10.82 12.64 9.23
C ALA A 225 12.36 12.67 9.23
N GLN A 226 13.01 11.68 8.63
CA GLN A 226 14.46 11.69 8.47
C GLN A 226 14.93 12.81 7.54
N ALA A 227 14.26 12.98 6.39
CA ALA A 227 14.59 14.05 5.46
C ALA A 227 14.51 15.44 6.12
N LEU A 228 13.59 15.63 7.09
CA LEU A 228 13.51 16.86 7.88
C LEU A 228 14.64 16.98 8.91
N ALA A 229 15.10 15.88 9.49
CA ALA A 229 16.12 15.87 10.53
C ALA A 229 17.54 16.07 10.01
N ASP A 230 17.88 15.48 8.86
CA ASP A 230 19.26 15.44 8.34
C ASP A 230 19.43 16.08 6.94
N GLY A 231 18.32 16.50 6.31
CA GLY A 231 18.30 17.27 5.07
C GLY A 231 18.69 16.49 3.80
N GLN A 232 19.29 15.30 3.90
CA GLN A 232 19.89 14.63 2.73
C GLN A 232 19.83 13.09 2.73
N THR A 233 19.52 12.39 3.84
CA THR A 233 19.72 10.93 3.86
C THR A 233 18.49 10.14 3.42
N TRP A 234 18.50 9.69 2.17
CA TRP A 234 17.53 8.73 1.64
C TRP A 234 18.25 7.42 1.29
N GLY A 235 17.61 6.28 1.58
CA GLY A 235 18.18 4.96 1.26
C GLY A 235 19.09 4.35 2.33
N ASN A 236 19.09 4.89 3.56
CA ASN A 236 19.78 4.23 4.67
C ASN A 236 19.16 2.84 4.95
N SER A 237 19.91 1.96 5.60
CA SER A 237 19.47 0.57 5.84
C SER A 237 18.14 0.47 6.59
N TRP A 238 17.83 1.44 7.44
CA TRP A 238 16.55 1.45 8.17
C TRP A 238 15.36 1.79 7.26
N SER A 239 15.52 2.76 6.35
CA SER A 239 14.49 3.11 5.36
C SER A 239 14.15 1.95 4.44
N VAL A 240 15.15 1.13 4.07
CA VAL A 240 14.96 -0.10 3.31
C VAL A 240 14.28 -1.17 4.15
N LEU A 241 14.72 -1.37 5.40
CA LEU A 241 14.08 -2.31 6.34
C LEU A 241 12.60 -2.02 6.52
N LEU A 242 12.21 -0.75 6.71
CA LEU A 242 10.81 -0.36 6.88
C LEU A 242 9.99 -0.55 5.60
N ARG A 243 10.63 -0.58 4.43
CA ARG A 243 9.94 -0.73 3.14
C ARG A 243 9.82 -2.19 2.68
N LEU A 244 10.70 -3.09 3.13
CA LEU A 244 10.64 -4.52 2.78
C LEU A 244 9.33 -5.23 3.15
N PRO A 245 8.72 -5.00 4.35
CA PRO A 245 7.48 -5.67 4.71
C PRO A 245 6.32 -5.35 3.75
N PHE A 246 6.29 -4.17 3.14
CA PHE A 246 5.30 -3.84 2.10
C PHE A 246 5.39 -4.84 0.92
N PHE A 247 6.60 -5.09 0.40
CA PHE A 247 6.80 -6.04 -0.69
C PHE A 247 6.46 -7.47 -0.29
N LEU A 248 6.87 -7.88 0.91
CA LEU A 248 6.61 -9.21 1.44
C LEU A 248 5.10 -9.45 1.66
N LEU A 249 4.39 -8.51 2.27
CA LEU A 249 2.95 -8.58 2.49
C LEU A 249 2.18 -8.66 1.16
N MET A 250 2.58 -7.87 0.16
CA MET A 250 1.95 -7.90 -1.16
C MET A 250 2.21 -9.22 -1.90
N ALA A 251 3.44 -9.76 -1.82
CA ALA A 251 3.75 -11.08 -2.37
C ALA A 251 2.97 -12.20 -1.67
N MET A 252 2.84 -12.14 -0.34
CA MET A 252 2.00 -13.08 0.41
C MET A 252 0.53 -12.98 0.03
N ALA A 253 0.02 -11.76 -0.20
CA ALA A 253 -1.34 -11.55 -0.67
C ALA A 253 -1.59 -12.22 -2.02
N ALA A 254 -0.65 -12.08 -2.97
CA ALA A 254 -0.71 -12.73 -4.26
C ALA A 254 -0.44 -14.25 -4.19
N LEU A 255 0.32 -14.76 -3.23
CA LEU A 255 0.52 -16.21 -3.11
C LEU A 255 -0.67 -16.92 -2.46
N HIS A 256 -1.60 -16.16 -1.87
CA HIS A 256 -2.77 -16.71 -1.22
C HIS A 256 -3.86 -17.09 -2.24
N PRO A 257 -4.42 -18.33 -2.20
CA PRO A 257 -5.41 -18.80 -3.16
C PRO A 257 -6.68 -17.92 -3.26
N SER A 258 -7.01 -17.21 -2.17
CA SER A 258 -8.16 -16.30 -2.15
C SER A 258 -7.98 -15.05 -3.02
N MET A 259 -6.81 -14.83 -3.63
CA MET A 259 -6.66 -13.79 -4.67
C MET A 259 -7.53 -14.06 -5.90
N ALA A 260 -7.93 -15.32 -6.13
CA ALA A 260 -8.67 -15.71 -7.31
C ALA A 260 -10.11 -15.19 -7.29
N THR A 261 -10.71 -15.10 -6.10
CA THR A 261 -12.12 -14.71 -5.90
C THR A 261 -12.24 -13.46 -5.05
N THR A 262 -12.86 -12.44 -5.60
CA THR A 262 -13.38 -11.28 -4.88
C THR A 262 -14.82 -11.64 -4.54
N SER A 263 -15.03 -12.41 -3.47
CA SER A 263 -16.36 -12.90 -3.11
C SER A 263 -17.25 -11.75 -2.63
N VAL A 264 -17.98 -11.15 -3.57
CA VAL A 264 -19.04 -10.18 -3.32
C VAL A 264 -20.23 -10.89 -2.70
N ILE A 265 -20.23 -11.00 -1.37
CA ILE A 265 -21.46 -11.29 -0.62
C ILE A 265 -21.84 -10.00 0.10
N SER A 266 -22.72 -9.24 -0.53
CA SER A 266 -23.35 -8.04 0.05
C SER A 266 -24.24 -8.47 1.21
N VAL A 267 -23.75 -8.35 2.44
CA VAL A 267 -24.60 -8.42 3.64
C VAL A 267 -25.17 -7.02 3.87
N PRO A 268 -26.49 -6.86 4.12
CA PRO A 268 -27.10 -5.54 4.34
C PRO A 268 -26.40 -4.74 5.45
N SER A 269 -26.19 -3.45 5.20
CA SER A 269 -25.59 -2.48 6.12
C SER A 269 -26.23 -2.53 7.51
N GLN A 270 -25.41 -2.76 8.54
CA GLN A 270 -25.77 -2.57 9.95
C GLN A 270 -25.89 -1.07 10.28
N PRO A 271 -26.71 -0.67 11.27
CA PRO A 271 -26.86 0.73 11.66
C PRO A 271 -25.55 1.36 12.12
N THR A 272 -25.38 2.66 11.81
CA THR A 272 -24.17 3.44 12.10
C THR A 272 -23.81 3.45 13.59
N PRO A 273 -22.61 3.00 13.98
CA PRO A 273 -22.22 2.91 15.38
C PRO A 273 -21.72 4.25 15.95
N TRP A 274 -21.97 4.48 17.24
CA TRP A 274 -21.74 5.73 17.98
C TRP A 274 -20.28 6.24 17.98
N TRP A 275 -19.29 5.37 17.80
CA TRP A 275 -17.88 5.75 17.70
C TRP A 275 -17.58 6.55 16.42
N ARG A 276 -18.40 6.42 15.36
CA ARG A 276 -18.33 7.29 14.17
C ARG A 276 -18.66 8.75 14.52
N LEU A 277 -19.62 8.99 15.42
CA LEU A 277 -19.95 10.34 15.88
C LEU A 277 -18.84 10.93 16.75
N ALA A 278 -18.21 10.11 17.60
CA ALA A 278 -17.08 10.52 18.43
C ALA A 278 -15.83 10.84 17.58
N LEU A 279 -15.59 10.12 16.48
CA LEU A 279 -14.51 10.42 15.54
C LEU A 279 -14.79 11.70 14.72
N LEU A 280 -16.04 11.91 14.31
CA LEU A 280 -16.43 13.14 13.60
C LEU A 280 -16.29 14.39 14.48
N THR A 281 -16.65 14.29 15.77
CA THR A 281 -16.49 15.41 16.71
C THR A 281 -15.03 15.68 17.04
N THR A 282 -14.19 14.65 17.16
CA THR A 282 -12.74 14.82 17.36
C THR A 282 -12.05 15.38 16.11
N LEU A 283 -12.41 14.94 14.90
CA LEU A 283 -11.93 15.54 13.64
C LEU A 283 -12.34 17.01 13.50
N ALA A 284 -13.60 17.33 13.81
CA ALA A 284 -14.11 18.70 13.78
C ALA A 284 -13.44 19.60 14.83
N ALA A 285 -13.01 19.03 15.96
CA ALA A 285 -12.28 19.73 17.02
C ALA A 285 -10.79 19.92 16.73
N ILE A 286 -10.19 19.13 15.84
CA ILE A 286 -8.78 19.27 15.42
C ILE A 286 -8.62 20.27 14.27
N ALA A 287 -9.65 20.42 13.42
CA ALA A 287 -9.69 21.38 12.32
C ALA A 287 -9.44 22.87 12.68
N PRO A 288 -9.78 23.41 13.87
CA PRO A 288 -9.57 24.81 14.20
C PRO A 288 -8.20 25.13 14.85
N LEU A 289 -7.33 24.13 15.07
CA LEU A 289 -6.06 24.32 15.81
C LEU A 289 -4.80 24.33 14.91
N GLY A 290 -4.97 24.50 13.59
CA GLY A 290 -3.89 24.57 12.60
C GLY A 290 -3.63 25.98 12.07
#